data_AF-A0A4R9BPF6-F1
#
_entry.id   AF-A0A4R9BPF6-F1
#
_cell.length_a   1.000
_cell.length_b   1.000
_cell.length_c   1.000
_cell.angle_alpha   90.00
_cell.angle_beta   90.00
_cell.angle_gamma   90.00
#
_symmetry.space_group_name_H-M   'P 1'
#
loop_
_entity.id
_entity.type
_entity.pdbx_description
1 polymer ?
#
loop_
_entity_poly.entity_id
_entity_poly.type
_entity_poly.pdbx_seq_one_letter_code
_entity_poly.pdbx_strand_id
1 'polypeptide(L)'
;MRSPAAASARAAAAPMPSLAPVITMVRSLIRCSSTRAGGSTRVASADFGARHHRLTTFALYCQRPERPPMNHVEVIDAFINRFSRYAGGMQFSPASSSRASSSRGTGPSAAERAYSHVADAIISGELAASALITEGDVAATLGLSRTPVREAFLTLESAGLLRLFPKKGAIVTAVDDIETAELLQVRILLETKAVQLLGDRPGRIDAVDAELQSLIQAQTDAAAAGDLLAYARADHRFHSRIVDETHNSVIDEIYSRLGPRLERLVHRVAVRDPDTIDRLIAEHRLLAEHLQVGDTAAYDQLLRAHLESGHRVPRML
;
A
#
# COMPACT_ATOMS: atom_id res chain seq x y z
N MET A 1 -58.19 -7.41 -39.82
CA MET A 1 -57.66 -6.21 -39.12
C MET A 1 -57.97 -6.31 -37.64
N ARG A 2 -56.95 -6.54 -36.81
CA ARG A 2 -56.71 -5.99 -35.44
C ARG A 2 -55.72 -6.91 -34.71
N SER A 3 -54.59 -6.32 -34.33
CA SER A 3 -53.52 -6.91 -33.53
C SER A 3 -53.87 -6.76 -32.03
N PRO A 4 -53.52 -7.70 -31.13
CA PRO A 4 -53.56 -7.45 -29.69
C PRO A 4 -52.21 -6.94 -29.18
N ALA A 5 -52.30 -5.91 -28.34
CA ALA A 5 -51.21 -5.18 -27.71
C ALA A 5 -50.47 -6.01 -26.65
N ALA A 6 -49.14 -5.85 -26.59
CA ALA A 6 -48.29 -6.34 -25.51
C ALA A 6 -48.43 -5.45 -24.27
N ALA A 7 -48.85 -6.05 -23.16
CA ALA A 7 -48.76 -5.45 -21.82
C ALA A 7 -47.33 -5.67 -21.28
N SER A 8 -46.58 -4.59 -21.12
CA SER A 8 -45.28 -4.58 -20.46
C SER A 8 -45.47 -4.46 -18.95
N ALA A 9 -45.13 -5.51 -18.20
CA ALA A 9 -45.02 -5.47 -16.75
C ALA A 9 -43.71 -4.75 -16.36
N ARG A 10 -43.85 -3.56 -15.76
CA ARG A 10 -42.76 -2.77 -15.19
C ARG A 10 -42.26 -3.47 -13.92
N ALA A 11 -41.07 -4.06 -13.95
CA ALA A 11 -40.39 -4.54 -12.76
C ALA A 11 -40.05 -3.33 -11.86
N ALA A 12 -40.51 -3.35 -10.61
CA ALA A 12 -40.19 -2.34 -9.62
C ALA A 12 -38.70 -2.41 -9.26
N ALA A 13 -37.96 -1.31 -9.46
CA ALA A 13 -36.58 -1.19 -9.05
C ALA A 13 -36.47 -1.22 -7.52
N ALA A 14 -35.57 -2.06 -6.99
CA ALA A 14 -35.26 -2.11 -5.56
C ALA A 14 -34.75 -0.73 -5.06
N PRO A 15 -35.08 -0.33 -3.82
CA PRO A 15 -34.62 0.95 -3.28
C PRO A 15 -33.09 0.96 -3.13
N MET A 16 -32.46 2.02 -3.64
CA MET A 16 -31.01 2.25 -3.55
C MET A 16 -30.56 2.34 -2.08
N PRO A 17 -29.38 1.79 -1.72
CA PRO A 17 -28.84 1.93 -0.38
C PRO A 17 -28.53 3.39 -0.05
N SER A 18 -28.83 3.77 1.19
CA SER A 18 -28.62 5.14 1.69
C SER A 18 -27.14 5.51 1.67
N LEU A 19 -26.81 6.66 1.07
CA LEU A 19 -25.46 7.26 1.09
C LEU A 19 -25.15 7.99 2.41
N ALA A 20 -26.06 7.97 3.39
CA ALA A 20 -25.88 8.60 4.69
C ALA A 20 -24.60 8.17 5.44
N PRO A 21 -24.15 6.88 5.41
CA PRO A 21 -22.93 6.45 6.10
C PRO A 21 -21.67 7.09 5.51
N VAL A 22 -21.58 7.18 4.19
CA VAL A 22 -20.45 7.79 3.46
C VAL A 22 -20.37 9.29 3.73
N ILE A 23 -21.51 9.98 3.70
CA ILE A 23 -21.61 11.41 4.04
C ILE A 23 -21.23 11.66 5.51
N THR A 24 -21.58 10.75 6.40
CA THR A 24 -21.24 10.84 7.83
C THR A 24 -19.74 10.63 8.07
N MET A 25 -19.14 9.67 7.37
CA MET A 25 -17.69 9.39 7.41
C MET A 25 -16.87 10.60 6.93
N VAL A 26 -17.26 11.20 5.80
CA VAL A 26 -16.61 12.41 5.27
C VAL A 26 -16.77 13.60 6.22
N ARG A 27 -17.95 13.77 6.84
CA ARG A 27 -18.17 14.82 7.86
C ARG A 27 -17.35 14.62 9.13
N SER A 28 -17.07 13.37 9.51
CA SER A 28 -16.26 13.05 10.70
C SER A 28 -14.78 13.35 10.48
N LEU A 29 -14.26 13.02 9.29
CA LEU A 29 -12.88 13.35 8.87
C LEU A 29 -12.63 14.87 8.82
N ILE A 30 -13.66 15.64 8.42
CA ILE A 30 -13.63 17.12 8.43
C ILE A 30 -13.66 17.70 9.86
N ARG A 31 -14.32 17.03 10.82
CA ARG A 31 -14.47 17.54 12.21
C ARG A 31 -13.26 17.21 13.10
N CYS A 32 -12.52 16.16 12.77
CA CYS A 32 -11.28 15.79 13.45
C CYS A 32 -10.11 16.75 13.12
N SER A 33 -10.15 17.38 11.94
CA SER A 33 -9.13 18.32 11.49
C SER A 33 -9.33 19.75 12.02
N SER A 34 -10.55 20.13 12.41
CA SER A 34 -10.85 21.46 12.99
C SER A 34 -10.55 21.58 14.49
N THR A 35 -10.49 20.48 15.23
CA THR A 35 -10.21 20.47 16.68
C THR A 35 -8.72 20.51 17.04
N ARG A 36 -7.82 20.25 16.09
CA ARG A 36 -6.35 20.39 16.28
C ARG A 36 -5.78 21.78 15.97
N ALA A 37 -6.59 22.72 15.48
CA ALA A 37 -6.15 24.07 15.09
C ALA A 37 -6.30 25.13 16.20
N GLY A 38 -6.34 24.73 17.48
CA GLY A 38 -6.31 25.63 18.63
C GLY A 38 -4.88 26.03 18.99
N GLY A 39 -4.20 26.81 18.16
CA GLY A 39 -2.83 27.25 18.44
C GLY A 39 -2.20 28.06 17.31
N SER A 40 -2.47 29.37 17.30
CA SER A 40 -1.77 30.47 16.63
C SER A 40 -0.85 30.12 15.44
N THR A 41 -1.33 30.28 14.21
CA THR A 41 -0.55 30.79 13.07
C THR A 41 -1.50 31.31 11.98
N ARG A 42 -1.50 32.63 11.79
CA ARG A 42 -2.46 33.40 10.98
C ARG A 42 -2.25 33.34 9.45
N VAL A 43 -1.70 32.26 8.91
CA VAL A 43 -1.42 32.12 7.46
C VAL A 43 -2.28 31.04 6.78
N ALA A 44 -3.04 30.24 7.54
CA ALA A 44 -3.79 29.09 7.01
C ALA A 44 -5.31 29.30 6.82
N SER A 45 -5.83 30.53 6.82
CA SER A 45 -7.30 30.74 6.71
C SER A 45 -7.82 30.99 5.30
N ALA A 46 -7.00 31.46 4.35
CA ALA A 46 -7.45 31.76 3.00
C ALA A 46 -7.45 30.52 2.07
N ASP A 47 -6.45 29.64 2.23
CA ASP A 47 -6.28 28.47 1.35
C ASP A 47 -7.16 27.27 1.76
N PHE A 48 -7.67 27.28 3.00
CA PHE A 48 -8.61 26.27 3.51
C PHE A 48 -10.04 26.50 2.98
N GLY A 49 -10.47 27.76 2.80
CA GLY A 49 -11.78 28.11 2.26
C GLY A 49 -11.97 27.75 0.78
N ALA A 50 -10.92 27.88 -0.04
CA ALA A 50 -10.97 27.55 -1.47
C ALA A 50 -11.08 26.03 -1.73
N ARG A 51 -10.55 25.20 -0.83
CA ARG A 51 -10.63 23.73 -0.90
C ARG A 51 -11.98 23.20 -0.38
N HIS A 52 -12.57 23.87 0.61
CA HIS A 52 -13.88 23.52 1.18
C HIS A 52 -15.06 23.78 0.23
N HIS A 53 -15.01 24.83 -0.60
CA HIS A 53 -16.09 25.11 -1.56
C HIS A 53 -16.19 24.04 -2.67
N ARG A 54 -15.09 23.34 -2.98
CA ARG A 54 -14.96 22.47 -4.16
C ARG A 54 -15.42 21.02 -3.93
N LEU A 55 -15.34 20.51 -2.70
CA LEU A 55 -15.89 19.19 -2.34
C LEU A 55 -17.43 19.21 -2.23
N THR A 56 -17.99 20.28 -1.65
CA THR A 56 -19.45 20.48 -1.58
C THR A 56 -20.06 20.64 -2.97
N THR A 57 -19.33 21.27 -3.90
CA THR A 57 -19.76 21.41 -5.30
C THR A 57 -19.79 20.07 -6.04
N PHE A 58 -18.90 19.12 -5.73
CA PHE A 58 -18.89 17.79 -6.34
C PHE A 58 -20.04 16.90 -5.83
N ALA A 59 -20.31 16.91 -4.53
CA ALA A 59 -21.45 16.19 -3.95
C ALA A 59 -22.79 16.70 -4.51
N LEU A 60 -22.94 18.02 -4.68
CA LEU A 60 -24.12 18.62 -5.32
C LEU A 60 -24.20 18.37 -6.83
N TYR A 61 -23.04 18.21 -7.51
CA TYR A 61 -22.96 17.90 -8.93
C TYR A 61 -23.43 16.47 -9.24
N CYS A 62 -23.12 15.50 -8.36
CA CYS A 62 -23.58 14.11 -8.48
C CYS A 62 -25.07 13.91 -8.16
N GLN A 63 -25.75 14.93 -7.60
CA GLN A 63 -27.16 14.87 -7.21
C GLN A 63 -28.10 15.58 -8.19
N ARG A 64 -27.62 16.00 -9.38
CA ARG A 64 -28.47 16.66 -10.39
C ARG A 64 -29.37 15.64 -11.12
N PRO A 65 -30.68 15.92 -11.27
CA PRO A 65 -31.66 14.98 -11.80
C PRO A 65 -31.52 14.67 -13.30
N GLU A 66 -30.69 15.40 -14.04
CA GLU A 66 -30.51 15.24 -15.49
C GLU A 66 -29.40 14.23 -15.87
N ARG A 67 -28.79 13.53 -14.90
CA ARG A 67 -27.69 12.59 -15.16
C ARG A 67 -28.06 11.12 -14.97
N PRO A 68 -27.49 10.21 -15.77
CA PRO A 68 -27.64 8.78 -15.56
C PRO A 68 -27.04 8.39 -14.18
N PRO A 69 -27.65 7.44 -13.46
CA PRO A 69 -27.16 7.01 -12.16
C PRO A 69 -25.77 6.39 -12.30
N MET A 70 -24.81 6.88 -11.51
CA MET A 70 -23.43 6.37 -11.50
C MET A 70 -23.25 5.35 -10.39
N ASN A 71 -22.48 4.29 -10.66
CA ASN A 71 -22.05 3.35 -9.64
C ASN A 71 -20.81 3.89 -8.88
N HIS A 72 -20.40 3.19 -7.82
CA HIS A 72 -19.31 3.62 -6.94
C HIS A 72 -17.95 3.75 -7.67
N VAL A 73 -17.70 2.92 -8.69
CA VAL A 73 -16.47 2.98 -9.50
C VAL A 73 -16.47 4.22 -10.39
N GLU A 74 -17.59 4.54 -11.02
CA GLU A 74 -17.72 5.73 -11.88
C GLU A 74 -17.60 7.03 -11.10
N VAL A 75 -18.03 7.06 -9.82
CA VAL A 75 -17.85 8.21 -8.92
C VAL A 75 -16.37 8.40 -8.57
N ILE A 76 -15.63 7.32 -8.35
CA ILE A 76 -14.19 7.33 -8.06
C ILE A 76 -13.40 7.76 -9.29
N ASP A 77 -13.73 7.23 -10.47
CA ASP A 77 -13.07 7.61 -11.73
C ASP A 77 -13.33 9.07 -12.12
N ALA A 78 -14.54 9.58 -11.88
CA ALA A 78 -14.86 10.99 -12.08
C ALA A 78 -14.11 11.91 -11.09
N PHE A 79 -13.88 11.43 -9.86
CA PHE A 79 -13.09 12.14 -8.84
C PHE A 79 -11.60 12.21 -9.24
N ILE A 80 -11.01 11.08 -9.65
CA ILE A 80 -9.62 10.98 -10.10
C ILE A 80 -9.39 11.82 -11.36
N ASN A 81 -10.23 11.67 -12.40
CA ASN A 81 -10.09 12.40 -13.66
C ASN A 81 -10.24 13.92 -13.51
N ARG A 82 -10.99 14.39 -12.51
CA ARG A 82 -11.16 15.82 -12.26
C ARG A 82 -10.01 16.40 -11.45
N PHE A 83 -9.42 15.63 -10.53
CA PHE A 83 -8.20 16.04 -9.83
C PHE A 83 -6.99 16.17 -10.78
N SER A 84 -6.84 15.24 -11.73
CA SER A 84 -5.75 15.27 -12.72
C SER A 84 -5.77 16.48 -13.64
N ARG A 85 -6.93 17.12 -13.84
CA ARG A 85 -7.07 18.34 -14.69
C ARG A 85 -6.86 19.67 -13.95
N TYR A 86 -6.71 19.67 -12.63
CA TYR A 86 -6.41 20.88 -11.84
C TYR A 86 -4.98 20.91 -11.28
N ALA A 87 -4.16 19.89 -11.58
CA ALA A 87 -2.70 19.92 -11.39
C ALA A 87 -1.95 20.67 -12.52
N GLY A 88 -2.65 21.47 -13.33
CA GLY A 88 -2.06 22.39 -14.30
C GLY A 88 -1.46 23.61 -13.60
N GLY A 89 -0.17 23.52 -13.27
CA GLY A 89 0.58 24.61 -12.64
C GLY A 89 1.99 24.24 -12.16
N MET A 90 2.35 22.96 -12.14
CA MET A 90 3.76 22.55 -12.06
C MET A 90 4.27 22.33 -13.48
N GLN A 91 5.21 23.18 -13.91
CA GLN A 91 6.00 22.91 -15.10
C GLN A 91 6.73 21.58 -14.86
N PHE A 92 6.23 20.50 -15.47
CA PHE A 92 7.00 19.29 -15.65
C PHE A 92 8.15 19.63 -16.58
N SER A 93 9.33 19.84 -16.00
CA SER A 93 10.57 19.79 -16.76
C SER A 93 10.65 18.37 -17.33
N PRO A 94 10.71 18.18 -18.66
CA PRO A 94 10.88 16.84 -19.22
C PRO A 94 12.18 16.29 -18.66
N ALA A 95 12.14 15.04 -18.18
CA ALA A 95 13.30 14.32 -17.70
C ALA A 95 14.45 14.56 -18.67
N SER A 96 15.43 15.35 -18.24
CA SER A 96 16.69 15.44 -18.96
C SER A 96 17.25 14.03 -18.92
N SER A 97 17.51 13.50 -20.11
CA SER A 97 18.22 12.26 -20.31
C SER A 97 19.47 12.29 -19.43
N SER A 98 19.40 11.54 -18.34
CA SER A 98 20.56 11.25 -17.51
C SER A 98 21.52 10.47 -18.39
N ARG A 99 22.48 11.21 -18.97
CA ARG A 99 23.74 10.65 -19.41
C ARG A 99 24.24 9.74 -18.29
N ALA A 100 24.54 8.50 -18.66
CA ALA A 100 25.21 7.52 -17.84
C ALA A 100 26.35 8.20 -17.08
N SER A 101 26.16 8.36 -15.77
CA SER A 101 27.23 8.78 -14.88
C SER A 101 27.94 7.53 -14.37
N SER A 102 29.19 7.45 -14.78
CA SER A 102 30.26 6.51 -14.40
C SER A 102 29.98 5.63 -13.19
N SER A 103 30.16 4.32 -13.41
CA SER A 103 30.22 3.24 -12.43
C SER A 103 30.94 3.64 -11.14
N ARG A 104 30.17 3.97 -10.11
CA ARG A 104 30.62 3.95 -8.71
C ARG A 104 30.60 2.48 -8.26
N GLY A 105 31.55 2.10 -7.41
CA GLY A 105 31.86 0.72 -7.05
C GLY A 105 30.64 -0.17 -6.80
N THR A 106 30.79 -1.44 -7.15
CA THR A 106 29.78 -2.51 -7.17
C THR A 106 29.17 -2.90 -5.80
N GLY A 107 29.30 -2.04 -4.77
CA GLY A 107 28.78 -2.29 -3.43
C GLY A 107 27.81 -1.19 -2.97
N PRO A 108 26.94 -1.50 -1.99
CA PRO A 108 25.97 -0.54 -1.47
C PRO A 108 26.69 0.69 -0.89
N SER A 109 26.14 1.86 -1.20
CA SER A 109 26.56 3.14 -0.65
C SER A 109 26.48 3.14 0.88
N ALA A 110 27.20 4.07 1.52
CA ALA A 110 27.18 4.20 2.98
C ALA A 110 25.76 4.46 3.52
N ALA A 111 24.94 5.22 2.78
CA ALA A 111 23.55 5.48 3.13
C ALA A 111 22.68 4.21 3.02
N GLU A 112 22.85 3.41 1.95
CA GLU A 112 22.12 2.14 1.78
C GLU A 112 22.49 1.12 2.86
N ARG A 113 23.77 1.08 3.28
CA ARG A 113 24.19 0.22 4.41
C ARG A 113 23.55 0.67 5.73
N ALA A 114 23.53 1.97 6.00
CA ALA A 114 22.88 2.52 7.19
C ALA A 114 21.37 2.28 7.17
N TYR A 115 20.73 2.43 6.01
CA TYR A 115 19.32 2.13 5.82
C TYR A 115 19.02 0.67 6.13
N SER A 116 19.75 -0.26 5.48
CA SER A 116 19.51 -1.70 5.63
C SER A 116 19.72 -2.14 7.08
N HIS A 117 20.80 -1.70 7.72
CA HIS A 117 21.06 -2.02 9.12
C HIS A 117 19.90 -1.63 10.05
N VAL A 118 19.39 -0.40 9.93
CA VAL A 118 18.32 0.08 10.80
C VAL A 118 16.96 -0.50 10.42
N ALA A 119 16.66 -0.64 9.12
CA ALA A 119 15.44 -1.27 8.65
C ALA A 119 15.33 -2.70 9.17
N ASP A 120 16.41 -3.48 9.06
CA ASP A 120 16.47 -4.89 9.46
C ASP A 120 16.26 -5.03 10.96
N ALA A 121 16.91 -4.18 11.75
CA ALA A 121 16.72 -4.15 13.19
C ALA A 121 15.28 -3.76 13.59
N ILE A 122 14.62 -2.88 12.84
CA ILE A 122 13.22 -2.50 13.08
C ILE A 122 12.24 -3.62 12.67
N ILE A 123 12.47 -4.26 11.52
CA ILE A 123 11.60 -5.31 10.97
C ILE A 123 11.68 -6.57 11.84
N SER A 124 12.90 -6.97 12.21
CA SER A 124 13.16 -8.11 13.10
C SER A 124 12.72 -7.87 14.55
N GLY A 125 12.55 -6.62 14.95
CA GLY A 125 12.15 -6.22 16.29
C GLY A 125 13.31 -6.05 17.27
N GLU A 126 14.57 -6.17 16.84
CA GLU A 126 15.75 -5.79 17.64
C GLU A 126 15.67 -4.33 18.11
N LEU A 127 15.18 -3.45 17.24
CA LEU A 127 14.75 -2.10 17.60
C LEU A 127 13.24 -2.09 17.83
N ALA A 128 12.87 -2.12 19.11
CA ALA A 128 11.48 -2.13 19.53
C ALA A 128 10.72 -0.86 19.11
N ALA A 129 9.40 -0.99 18.92
CA ALA A 129 8.51 0.14 18.71
C ALA A 129 8.66 1.18 19.85
N SER A 130 8.59 2.46 19.49
CA SER A 130 8.80 3.60 20.40
C SER A 130 10.21 3.77 20.96
N ALA A 131 11.18 2.92 20.57
CA ALA A 131 12.58 3.14 20.92
C ALA A 131 13.10 4.45 20.29
N LEU A 132 13.90 5.20 21.05
CA LEU A 132 14.63 6.37 20.56
C LEU A 132 16.02 5.92 20.08
N ILE A 133 16.34 6.21 18.83
CA ILE A 133 17.66 5.96 18.23
C ILE A 133 18.28 7.26 17.74
N THR A 134 19.61 7.35 17.73
CA THR A 134 20.30 8.53 17.23
C THR A 134 21.19 8.21 16.03
N GLU A 135 21.37 9.20 15.15
CA GLU A 135 22.32 9.09 14.02
C GLU A 135 23.75 8.85 14.51
N GLY A 136 24.10 9.37 15.70
CA GLY A 136 25.41 9.20 16.29
C GLY A 136 25.70 7.75 16.66
N ASP A 137 24.73 7.08 17.28
CA ASP A 137 24.89 5.68 17.70
C ASP A 137 25.01 4.76 16.47
N VAL A 138 24.14 4.94 15.48
CA VAL A 138 24.18 4.16 14.23
C VAL A 138 25.47 4.43 13.45
N ALA A 139 25.93 5.69 13.41
CA ALA A 139 27.21 6.04 12.78
C ALA A 139 28.39 5.35 13.47
N ALA A 140 28.42 5.32 14.80
CA ALA A 140 29.45 4.64 15.56
C ALA A 140 29.44 3.13 15.33
N THR A 141 28.27 2.49 15.39
CA THR A 141 28.10 1.05 15.16
C THR A 141 28.58 0.62 13.78
N LEU A 142 28.32 1.43 12.74
CA LEU A 142 28.67 1.10 11.36
C LEU A 142 30.03 1.65 10.89
N GLY A 143 30.75 2.39 11.74
CA GLY A 143 31.98 3.07 11.34
C GLY A 143 31.77 4.11 10.23
N LEU A 144 30.63 4.80 10.25
CA LEU A 144 30.22 5.80 9.25
C LEU A 144 30.27 7.23 9.83
N SER A 145 30.26 8.24 8.96
CA SER A 145 29.94 9.60 9.38
C SER A 145 28.43 9.79 9.55
N ARG A 146 28.01 10.88 10.18
CA ARG A 146 26.59 11.17 10.42
C ARG A 146 25.81 11.49 9.13
N THR A 147 26.45 12.02 8.10
CA THR A 147 25.79 12.41 6.85
C THR A 147 25.05 11.26 6.15
N PRO A 148 25.70 10.12 5.82
CA PRO A 148 24.98 8.98 5.20
C PRO A 148 23.94 8.36 6.13
N VAL A 149 24.14 8.42 7.45
CA VAL A 149 23.14 7.96 8.42
C VAL A 149 21.92 8.88 8.45
N ARG A 150 22.12 10.20 8.35
CA ARG A 150 21.04 11.18 8.24
C ARG A 150 20.22 10.95 6.97
N GLU A 151 20.86 10.66 5.84
CA GLU A 151 20.20 10.29 4.59
C GLU A 151 19.36 9.02 4.76
N ALA A 152 19.92 7.98 5.37
CA ALA A 152 19.18 6.76 5.69
C ALA A 152 17.97 7.03 6.59
N PHE A 153 18.13 7.86 7.63
CA PHE A 153 17.05 8.23 8.55
C PHE A 153 15.90 8.96 7.84
N LEU A 154 16.20 9.81 6.86
CA LEU A 154 15.17 10.47 6.03
C LEU A 154 14.42 9.46 5.16
N THR A 155 15.11 8.48 4.58
CA THR A 155 14.47 7.40 3.82
C THR A 155 13.64 6.47 4.71
N LEU A 156 14.11 6.17 5.92
CA LEU A 156 13.36 5.38 6.89
C LEU A 156 12.11 6.11 7.40
N GLU A 157 12.16 7.45 7.50
CA GLU A 157 10.98 8.26 7.79
C GLU A 157 9.99 8.28 6.63
N SER A 158 10.45 8.34 5.38
CA SER A 158 9.57 8.30 4.21
C SER A 158 8.92 6.92 4.00
N ALA A 159 9.61 5.84 4.37
CA ALA A 159 9.05 4.49 4.51
C ALA A 159 8.21 4.32 5.79
N GLY A 160 8.19 5.33 6.67
CA GLY A 160 7.42 5.37 7.90
C GLY A 160 7.82 4.32 8.95
N LEU A 161 9.05 3.85 8.93
CA LEU A 161 9.67 3.04 9.98
C LEU A 161 10.16 3.91 11.15
N LEU A 162 10.52 5.16 10.86
CA LEU A 162 10.96 6.15 11.84
C LEU A 162 10.08 7.40 11.81
N ARG A 163 10.11 8.15 12.92
CA ARG A 163 9.69 9.54 12.99
C ARG A 163 10.85 10.38 13.50
N LEU A 164 11.28 11.38 12.74
CA LEU A 164 12.44 12.20 13.11
C LEU A 164 12.05 13.30 14.10
N PHE A 165 12.92 13.51 15.09
CA PHE A 165 12.83 14.60 16.05
C PHE A 165 14.10 15.44 15.98
N PRO A 166 14.03 16.66 15.42
CA PRO A 166 15.21 17.50 15.22
C PRO A 166 16.05 17.63 16.50
N LYS A 167 17.36 17.40 16.37
CA LYS A 167 18.36 17.44 17.46
C LYS A 167 18.20 16.40 18.57
N LYS A 168 17.21 15.50 18.50
CA LYS A 168 16.94 14.47 19.51
C LYS A 168 17.16 13.05 19.00
N GLY A 169 17.01 12.82 17.70
CA GLY A 169 17.14 11.50 17.08
C GLY A 169 15.88 11.13 16.31
N ALA A 170 15.53 9.85 16.33
CA ALA A 170 14.36 9.29 15.67
C ALA A 170 13.66 8.28 16.58
N ILE A 171 12.33 8.23 16.52
CA ILE A 171 11.55 7.22 17.24
C ILE A 171 11.09 6.16 16.26
N VAL A 172 11.27 4.88 16.60
CA VAL A 172 10.73 3.74 15.84
C VAL A 172 9.21 3.75 15.89
N THR A 173 8.55 3.71 14.73
CA THR A 173 7.09 3.72 14.67
C THR A 173 6.50 2.41 15.20
N ALA A 174 5.37 2.49 15.91
CA ALA A 174 4.57 1.31 16.22
C ALA A 174 3.67 0.95 15.01
N VAL A 175 3.35 -0.33 14.84
CA VAL A 175 2.23 -0.76 13.97
C VAL A 175 1.07 -1.13 14.86
N ASP A 176 -0.04 -0.42 14.72
CA ASP A 176 -1.29 -0.74 15.38
C ASP A 176 -2.24 -1.51 14.43
N ASP A 177 -3.36 -1.97 14.98
CA ASP A 177 -4.35 -2.77 14.25
C ASP A 177 -5.03 -1.95 13.13
N ILE A 178 -5.12 -0.63 13.27
CA ILE A 178 -5.74 0.25 12.28
C ILE A 178 -4.82 0.37 11.07
N GLU A 179 -3.55 0.71 11.29
CA GLU A 179 -2.54 0.78 10.22
C GLU A 179 -2.40 -0.58 9.53
N THR A 180 -2.45 -1.67 10.28
CA THR A 180 -2.45 -3.03 9.71
C THR A 180 -3.62 -3.23 8.75
N ALA A 181 -4.84 -2.91 9.17
CA ALA A 181 -6.02 -3.06 8.33
C ALA A 181 -5.96 -2.15 7.08
N GLU A 182 -5.46 -0.93 7.22
CA GLU A 182 -5.28 0.02 6.11
C GLU A 182 -4.25 -0.47 5.09
N LEU A 183 -3.10 -0.99 5.55
CA LEU A 183 -2.07 -1.57 4.70
C LEU A 183 -2.61 -2.77 3.91
N LEU A 184 -3.32 -3.69 4.58
CA LEU A 184 -3.90 -4.86 3.93
C LEU A 184 -4.98 -4.50 2.91
N GLN A 185 -5.78 -3.46 3.16
CA GLN A 185 -6.75 -2.97 2.18
C GLN A 185 -6.08 -2.44 0.91
N VAL A 186 -4.99 -1.67 1.06
CA VAL A 186 -4.20 -1.19 -0.09
C VAL A 186 -3.58 -2.38 -0.84
N ARG A 187 -3.05 -3.36 -0.11
CA ARG A 187 -2.47 -4.58 -0.67
C ARG A 187 -3.49 -5.34 -1.53
N ILE A 188 -4.67 -5.63 -0.97
CA ILE A 188 -5.77 -6.29 -1.68
C ILE A 188 -6.12 -5.51 -2.95
N LEU A 189 -6.31 -4.19 -2.87
CA LEU A 189 -6.67 -3.35 -4.02
C LEU A 189 -5.66 -3.48 -5.17
N LEU A 190 -4.37 -3.33 -4.85
CA LEU A 190 -3.31 -3.28 -5.86
C LEU A 190 -3.06 -4.66 -6.48
N GLU A 191 -3.01 -5.70 -5.66
CA GLU A 191 -2.74 -7.07 -6.13
C GLU A 191 -3.93 -7.65 -6.90
N THR A 192 -5.17 -7.35 -6.49
CA THR A 192 -6.37 -7.71 -7.27
C THR A 192 -6.30 -7.09 -8.66
N LYS A 193 -5.95 -5.80 -8.75
CA LYS A 193 -5.86 -5.12 -10.03
C LYS A 193 -4.74 -5.71 -10.88
N ALA A 194 -3.62 -6.06 -10.26
CA ALA A 194 -2.46 -6.63 -10.93
C ALA A 194 -2.77 -8.01 -11.52
N VAL A 195 -3.43 -8.91 -10.77
CA VAL A 195 -3.79 -10.24 -11.29
C VAL A 195 -4.82 -10.16 -12.41
N GLN A 196 -5.77 -9.23 -12.35
CA GLN A 196 -6.72 -8.99 -13.45
C GLN A 196 -6.00 -8.57 -14.74
N LEU A 197 -5.05 -7.64 -14.64
CA LEU A 197 -4.25 -7.18 -15.78
C LEU A 197 -3.35 -8.29 -16.34
N LEU A 198 -2.85 -9.19 -15.48
CA LEU A 198 -2.08 -10.34 -15.89
C LEU A 198 -2.96 -11.37 -16.64
N GLY A 199 -4.21 -11.56 -16.21
CA GLY A 199 -5.20 -12.39 -16.93
C GLY A 199 -5.49 -11.90 -18.36
N ASP A 200 -5.42 -10.59 -18.60
CA ASP A 200 -5.53 -10.00 -19.95
C ASP A 200 -4.29 -10.26 -20.82
N ARG A 201 -3.22 -10.84 -20.27
CA ARG A 201 -1.92 -11.08 -20.91
C ARG A 201 -1.41 -12.51 -20.68
N PRO A 202 -2.11 -13.55 -21.18
CA PRO A 202 -1.80 -14.94 -20.88
C PRO A 202 -0.35 -15.35 -21.24
N GLY A 203 0.25 -14.73 -22.26
CA GLY A 203 1.66 -15.00 -22.64
C GLY A 203 2.71 -14.59 -21.60
N ARG A 204 2.31 -13.94 -20.50
CA ARG A 204 3.19 -13.59 -19.37
C ARG A 204 3.09 -14.58 -18.21
N ILE A 205 2.02 -15.38 -18.14
CA ILE A 205 1.71 -16.22 -16.98
C ILE A 205 2.85 -17.19 -16.66
N ASP A 206 3.37 -17.93 -17.65
CA ASP A 206 4.45 -18.90 -17.43
C ASP A 206 5.73 -18.28 -16.84
N ALA A 207 6.08 -17.07 -17.30
CA ALA A 207 7.26 -16.37 -16.80
C ALA A 207 7.05 -15.88 -15.37
N VAL A 208 5.85 -15.38 -15.06
CA VAL A 208 5.49 -14.94 -13.71
C VAL A 208 5.47 -16.15 -12.76
N ASP A 209 4.80 -17.24 -13.13
CA ASP A 209 4.71 -18.47 -12.33
C ASP A 209 6.11 -19.01 -11.98
N ALA A 210 7.02 -19.10 -12.95
CA ALA A 210 8.39 -19.55 -12.69
C ALA A 210 9.10 -18.71 -11.61
N GLU A 211 8.90 -17.39 -11.60
CA GLU A 211 9.42 -16.50 -10.56
C GLU A 211 8.71 -16.72 -9.22
N LEU A 212 7.38 -16.92 -9.22
CA LEU A 212 6.62 -17.20 -8.00
C LEU A 212 7.04 -18.52 -7.34
N GLN A 213 7.27 -19.58 -8.12
CA GLN A 213 7.76 -20.86 -7.60
C GLN A 213 9.14 -20.71 -6.93
N SER A 214 10.04 -19.92 -7.53
CA SER A 214 11.34 -19.59 -6.93
C SER A 214 11.18 -18.85 -5.60
N LEU A 215 10.24 -17.91 -5.53
CA LEU A 215 9.96 -17.15 -4.30
C LEU A 215 9.30 -18.01 -3.21
N ILE A 216 8.41 -18.92 -3.58
CA ILE A 216 7.83 -19.92 -2.65
C ILE A 216 8.93 -20.83 -2.10
N GLN A 217 9.89 -21.24 -2.93
CA GLN A 217 11.04 -22.01 -2.47
C GLN A 217 11.89 -21.20 -1.49
N ALA A 218 12.18 -19.93 -1.80
CA ALA A 218 12.93 -19.05 -0.90
C ALA A 218 12.23 -18.86 0.46
N GLN A 219 10.89 -18.75 0.47
CA GLN A 219 10.11 -18.72 1.71
C GLN A 219 10.26 -20.03 2.50
N THR A 220 10.17 -21.17 1.81
CA THR A 220 10.30 -22.50 2.42
C THR A 220 11.68 -22.69 3.04
N ASP A 221 12.74 -22.31 2.33
CA ASP A 221 14.13 -22.44 2.79
C ASP A 221 14.40 -21.52 3.98
N ALA A 222 13.92 -20.28 3.93
CA ALA A 222 14.05 -19.32 5.02
C ALA A 222 13.30 -19.77 6.29
N ALA A 223 12.07 -20.27 6.13
CA ALA A 223 11.28 -20.83 7.23
C ALA A 223 11.99 -22.03 7.87
N ALA A 224 12.50 -22.96 7.07
CA ALA A 224 13.23 -24.13 7.55
C ALA A 224 14.54 -23.75 8.28
N ALA A 225 15.19 -22.66 7.88
CA ALA A 225 16.37 -22.12 8.55
C ALA A 225 16.05 -21.29 9.80
N GLY A 226 14.78 -20.99 10.08
CA GLY A 226 14.36 -20.08 11.14
C GLY A 226 14.69 -18.61 10.86
N ASP A 227 15.03 -18.25 9.62
CA ASP A 227 15.31 -16.87 9.22
C ASP A 227 14.00 -16.16 8.86
N LEU A 228 13.31 -15.67 9.88
CA LEU A 228 12.00 -15.02 9.74
C LEU A 228 12.07 -13.70 8.96
N LEU A 229 13.22 -13.01 8.97
CA LEU A 229 13.42 -11.79 8.19
C LEU A 229 13.52 -12.11 6.69
N ALA A 230 14.29 -13.14 6.34
CA ALA A 230 14.35 -13.64 4.97
C ALA A 230 12.98 -14.16 4.48
N TYR A 231 12.24 -14.88 5.34
CA TYR A 231 10.88 -15.31 5.04
C TYR A 231 9.96 -14.11 4.75
N ALA A 232 9.94 -13.10 5.61
CA ALA A 232 9.08 -11.92 5.45
C ALA A 232 9.39 -11.13 4.16
N ARG A 233 10.66 -11.05 3.77
CA ARG A 233 11.08 -10.43 2.50
C ARG A 233 10.65 -11.26 1.29
N ALA A 234 10.77 -12.59 1.37
CA ALA A 234 10.37 -13.49 0.30
C ALA A 234 8.84 -13.52 0.11
N ASP A 235 8.07 -13.43 1.20
CA ASP A 235 6.61 -13.17 1.17
C ASP A 235 6.30 -11.86 0.45
N HIS A 236 6.88 -10.75 0.93
CA HIS A 236 6.62 -9.45 0.32
C HIS A 236 6.99 -9.43 -1.17
N ARG A 237 8.11 -10.07 -1.56
CA ARG A 237 8.53 -10.17 -2.96
C ARG A 237 7.60 -11.04 -3.80
N PHE A 238 7.04 -12.13 -3.27
CA PHE A 238 6.02 -12.93 -3.97
C PHE A 238 4.84 -12.05 -4.39
N HIS A 239 4.34 -11.26 -3.46
CA HIS A 239 3.21 -10.37 -3.71
C HIS A 239 3.57 -9.18 -4.59
N SER A 240 4.72 -8.54 -4.36
CA SER A 240 5.18 -7.43 -5.20
C SER A 240 5.37 -7.88 -6.65
N ARG A 241 5.78 -9.14 -6.88
CA ARG A 241 5.99 -9.65 -8.23
C ARG A 241 4.71 -9.67 -9.05
N ILE A 242 3.57 -9.97 -8.42
CA ILE A 242 2.27 -9.85 -9.08
C ILE A 242 1.99 -8.39 -9.42
N VAL A 243 2.23 -7.47 -8.47
CA VAL A 243 2.05 -6.02 -8.65
C VAL A 243 2.89 -5.46 -9.80
N ASP A 244 4.09 -5.99 -10.03
CA ASP A 244 4.98 -5.60 -11.15
C ASP A 244 4.28 -5.78 -12.53
N GLU A 245 3.27 -6.65 -12.64
CA GLU A 245 2.49 -6.85 -13.87
C GLU A 245 1.45 -5.75 -14.13
N THR A 246 1.27 -4.81 -13.19
CA THR A 246 0.55 -3.56 -13.49
C THR A 246 1.26 -2.70 -14.53
N HIS A 247 2.60 -2.83 -14.62
CA HIS A 247 3.48 -1.97 -15.43
C HIS A 247 3.21 -0.48 -15.22
N ASN A 248 2.96 -0.10 -13.96
CA ASN A 248 2.64 1.26 -13.58
C ASN A 248 3.67 1.74 -12.55
N SER A 249 4.60 2.56 -13.02
CA SER A 249 5.70 3.08 -12.19
C SER A 249 5.24 3.83 -10.93
N VAL A 250 4.03 4.40 -10.95
CA VAL A 250 3.46 5.06 -9.76
C VAL A 250 2.99 4.02 -8.73
N ILE A 251 2.41 2.90 -9.18
CA ILE A 251 2.05 1.79 -8.30
C ILE A 251 3.33 1.17 -7.73
N ASP A 252 4.35 0.95 -8.55
CA ASP A 252 5.62 0.38 -8.11
C ASP A 252 6.30 1.26 -7.05
N GLU A 253 6.30 2.59 -7.23
CA GLU A 253 6.82 3.54 -6.25
C GLU A 253 6.05 3.47 -4.92
N ILE A 254 4.71 3.41 -4.98
CA ILE A 254 3.88 3.32 -3.78
C ILE A 254 4.12 1.99 -3.07
N TYR A 255 4.06 0.87 -3.78
CA TYR A 255 4.19 -0.46 -3.20
C TYR A 255 5.59 -0.68 -2.60
N SER A 256 6.64 -0.22 -3.29
CA SER A 256 8.02 -0.27 -2.79
C SER A 256 8.21 0.50 -1.47
N ARG A 257 7.52 1.63 -1.30
CA ARG A 257 7.55 2.40 -0.04
C ARG A 257 6.80 1.72 1.10
N LEU A 258 5.79 0.92 0.79
CA LEU A 258 5.05 0.13 1.79
C LEU A 258 5.81 -1.13 2.21
N GLY A 259 6.72 -1.63 1.36
CA GLY A 259 7.42 -2.89 1.56
C GLY A 259 8.00 -3.11 2.95
N PRO A 260 8.83 -2.21 3.50
CA PRO A 260 9.39 -2.42 4.84
C PRO A 260 8.34 -2.53 5.95
N ARG A 261 7.18 -1.88 5.79
CA ARG A 261 6.06 -1.99 6.74
C ARG A 261 5.31 -3.31 6.57
N LEU A 262 5.14 -3.79 5.35
CA LEU A 262 4.55 -5.09 5.04
C LEU A 262 5.45 -6.23 5.51
N GLU A 263 6.76 -6.15 5.28
CA GLU A 263 7.77 -7.09 5.81
C GLU A 263 7.72 -7.12 7.34
N ARG A 264 7.65 -5.96 8.00
CA ARG A 264 7.48 -5.88 9.46
C ARG A 264 6.18 -6.55 9.94
N LEU A 265 5.10 -6.43 9.18
CA LEU A 265 3.83 -7.07 9.50
C LEU A 265 3.96 -8.61 9.43
N VAL A 266 4.49 -9.13 8.32
CA VAL A 266 4.69 -10.58 8.10
C VAL A 266 5.64 -11.15 9.16
N HIS A 267 6.75 -10.48 9.45
CA HIS A 267 7.70 -10.90 10.48
C HIS A 267 7.02 -10.99 11.86
N ARG A 268 6.21 -10.00 12.23
CA ARG A 268 5.47 -10.03 13.51
C ARG A 268 4.48 -11.18 13.61
N VAL A 269 3.82 -11.54 12.52
CA VAL A 269 2.93 -12.71 12.46
C VAL A 269 3.75 -13.98 12.67
N ALA A 270 4.83 -14.14 11.90
CA ALA A 270 5.70 -15.31 11.95
C ALA A 270 6.33 -15.55 13.34
N VAL A 271 6.74 -14.48 14.04
CA VAL A 271 7.25 -14.57 15.42
C VAL A 271 6.16 -15.00 16.41
N ARG A 272 4.92 -14.51 16.23
CA ARG A 272 3.82 -14.76 17.17
C ARG A 272 3.23 -16.16 16.99
N ASP A 273 3.12 -16.62 15.75
CA ASP A 273 2.49 -17.89 15.39
C ASP A 273 3.31 -18.58 14.29
N PRO A 274 4.42 -19.26 14.65
CA PRO A 274 5.27 -19.96 13.68
C PRO A 274 4.52 -21.05 12.91
N ASP A 275 3.52 -21.70 13.53
CA ASP A 275 2.72 -22.76 12.90
C ASP A 275 1.90 -22.24 11.71
N THR A 276 1.62 -20.93 11.67
CA THR A 276 0.92 -20.28 10.55
C THR A 276 1.82 -20.20 9.30
N ILE A 277 3.14 -20.26 9.40
CA ILE A 277 4.07 -20.11 8.26
C ILE A 277 3.81 -21.19 7.19
N ASP A 278 3.74 -22.46 7.58
CA ASP A 278 3.51 -23.58 6.65
C ASP A 278 2.18 -23.44 5.92
N ARG A 279 1.15 -22.95 6.62
CA ARG A 279 -0.15 -22.66 6.04
C ARG A 279 -0.07 -21.52 5.01
N LEU A 280 0.60 -20.41 5.33
CA LEU A 280 0.74 -19.28 4.40
C LEU A 280 1.52 -19.67 3.14
N ILE A 281 2.58 -20.46 3.28
CA ILE A 281 3.32 -20.98 2.12
C ILE A 281 2.43 -21.90 1.27
N ALA A 282 1.59 -22.74 1.90
CA ALA A 282 0.62 -23.55 1.17
C ALA A 282 -0.43 -22.69 0.43
N GLU A 283 -0.90 -21.61 1.04
CA GLU A 283 -1.80 -20.64 0.39
C GLU A 283 -1.13 -19.92 -0.79
N HIS A 284 0.16 -19.58 -0.71
CA HIS A 284 0.91 -19.04 -1.85
C HIS A 284 1.02 -20.03 -3.02
N ARG A 285 1.19 -21.33 -2.74
CA ARG A 285 1.16 -22.36 -3.79
C ARG A 285 -0.19 -22.40 -4.50
N LEU A 286 -1.28 -22.39 -3.74
CA LEU A 286 -2.64 -22.37 -4.30
C LEU A 286 -2.91 -21.09 -5.12
N LEU A 287 -2.38 -19.94 -4.69
CA LEU A 287 -2.44 -18.70 -5.48
C LEU A 287 -1.71 -18.86 -6.81
N ALA A 288 -0.49 -19.41 -6.81
CA ALA A 288 0.26 -19.66 -8.03
C ALA A 288 -0.45 -20.66 -8.97
N GLU A 289 -1.07 -21.70 -8.43
CA GLU A 289 -1.87 -22.67 -9.20
C GLU A 289 -3.06 -22.00 -9.91
N HIS A 290 -3.82 -21.15 -9.20
CA HIS A 290 -4.93 -20.40 -9.80
C HIS A 290 -4.45 -19.43 -10.88
N LEU A 291 -3.29 -18.80 -10.68
CA LEU A 291 -2.68 -17.95 -11.67
C LEU A 291 -2.30 -18.74 -12.93
N GLN A 292 -1.68 -19.92 -12.77
CA GLN A 292 -1.21 -20.76 -13.87
C GLN A 292 -2.35 -21.17 -14.82
N VAL A 293 -3.53 -21.48 -14.28
CA VAL A 293 -4.72 -21.82 -15.08
C VAL A 293 -5.51 -20.60 -15.57
N GLY A 294 -5.06 -19.39 -15.24
CA GLY A 294 -5.69 -18.13 -15.62
C GLY A 294 -6.99 -17.81 -14.86
N ASP A 295 -7.26 -18.48 -13.74
CA ASP A 295 -8.46 -18.24 -12.91
C ASP A 295 -8.24 -17.06 -11.96
N THR A 296 -8.26 -15.86 -12.53
CA THR A 296 -8.03 -14.61 -11.78
C THR A 296 -9.14 -14.32 -10.77
N ALA A 297 -10.34 -14.88 -10.94
CA ALA A 297 -11.44 -14.73 -10.00
C ALA A 297 -11.23 -15.61 -8.75
N ALA A 298 -10.83 -16.86 -8.93
CA ALA A 298 -10.45 -17.73 -7.82
C ALA A 298 -9.20 -17.20 -7.10
N TYR A 299 -8.22 -16.68 -7.85
CA TYR A 299 -7.07 -16.00 -7.27
C TYR A 299 -7.47 -14.83 -6.36
N ASP A 300 -8.34 -13.91 -6.83
CA ASP A 300 -8.78 -12.77 -6.02
C ASP A 300 -9.49 -13.20 -4.73
N GLN A 301 -10.37 -14.21 -4.82
CA GLN A 301 -11.05 -14.75 -3.64
C GLN A 301 -10.08 -15.34 -2.62
N LEU A 302 -9.13 -16.17 -3.10
CA LEU A 302 -8.12 -16.77 -2.25
C LEU A 302 -7.18 -15.71 -1.66
N LEU A 303 -6.79 -14.70 -2.43
CA LEU A 303 -5.92 -13.62 -1.98
C LEU A 303 -6.57 -12.84 -0.82
N ARG A 304 -7.85 -12.50 -0.94
CA ARG A 304 -8.60 -11.81 0.13
C ARG A 304 -8.61 -12.66 1.40
N ALA A 305 -8.93 -13.95 1.27
CA ALA A 305 -8.93 -14.87 2.40
C ALA A 305 -7.55 -15.00 3.04
N HIS A 306 -6.50 -15.15 2.24
CA HIS A 306 -5.10 -15.22 2.68
C HIS A 306 -4.68 -13.96 3.44
N LEU A 307 -4.97 -12.75 2.91
CA LEU A 307 -4.58 -11.49 3.55
C LEU A 307 -5.38 -11.17 4.81
N GLU A 308 -6.68 -11.52 4.83
CA GLU A 308 -7.54 -11.30 5.99
C GLU A 308 -7.31 -12.33 7.11
N SER A 309 -6.96 -13.58 6.77
CA SER A 309 -6.71 -14.66 7.73
C SER A 309 -5.27 -14.69 8.22
N GLY A 310 -4.30 -14.42 7.34
CA GLY A 310 -2.86 -14.48 7.64
C GLY A 310 -2.37 -13.38 8.55
N HIS A 311 -3.04 -12.22 8.57
CA HIS A 311 -2.55 -11.03 9.28
C HIS A 311 -3.50 -10.52 10.37
N ARG A 312 -4.55 -11.28 10.69
CA ARG A 312 -5.40 -10.99 11.85
C ARG A 312 -4.59 -11.25 13.10
N VAL A 313 -4.07 -10.19 13.70
CA VAL A 313 -3.55 -10.19 15.07
C VAL A 313 -4.76 -10.46 15.99
N PRO A 314 -4.85 -11.61 16.70
CA PRO A 314 -5.92 -11.79 17.67
C PRO A 314 -5.87 -10.65 18.69
N ARG A 315 -7.00 -9.95 18.86
CA ARG A 315 -7.18 -8.96 19.94
C ARG A 315 -6.78 -9.61 21.25
N MET A 316 -5.79 -9.06 21.94
CA MET A 316 -5.59 -9.37 23.35
C MET A 316 -6.82 -8.81 24.09
N LEU A 317 -7.61 -9.72 24.66
CA LEU A 317 -8.69 -9.39 25.61
C LEU A 317 -8.09 -9.08 26.97
#